data_AF-A0A373DHQ5-F1
#
_entry.id   AF-A0A373DHQ5-F1
#
_cell.length_a   1.000
_cell.length_b   1.000
_cell.length_c   1.000
_cell.angle_alpha   90.00
_cell.angle_beta   90.00
_cell.angle_gamma   90.00
#
_symmetry.space_group_name_H-M   'P 1'
#
loop_
_entity.id
_entity.type
_entity.pdbx_description
1 polymer ?
#
loop_
_entity_poly.entity_id
_entity_poly.type
_entity_poly.pdbx_seq_one_letter_code
_entity_poly.pdbx_strand_id
1 'polypeptide(L)'
;MFKGFKEFLLRGNVIDLAVAVVIGAAFNSVVERVVTSLINPVIGMVFRADSLDGAMRVALPGGGTLAFGAVLGAIINFAIVAAVVYFVFVLPMNKLRRPEPEEPPVAPTETELLTEIRDLLRAQGGRDVDAVPAAGEESGEPPQHRH
;
A
#
# COMPACT_ATOMS: atom_id res chain seq x y z
N MET A 1 -24.52 -0.55 23.15
CA MET A 1 -23.06 -0.65 22.90
C MET A 1 -22.71 -1.77 21.93
N PHE A 2 -23.17 -3.01 22.15
CA PHE A 2 -22.89 -4.15 21.26
C PHE A 2 -23.35 -3.95 19.79
N LYS A 3 -24.48 -3.27 19.57
CA LYS A 3 -25.01 -2.95 18.22
C LYS A 3 -24.09 -1.98 17.45
N GLY A 4 -23.66 -0.89 18.10
CA GLY A 4 -22.74 0.09 17.51
C GLY A 4 -21.32 -0.44 17.30
N PHE A 5 -20.86 -1.37 18.15
CA PHE A 5 -19.59 -2.07 17.93
C PHE A 5 -19.65 -3.00 16.70
N LYS A 6 -20.77 -3.72 16.51
CA LYS A 6 -20.99 -4.52 15.30
C LYS A 6 -21.05 -3.64 14.04
N GLU A 7 -21.73 -2.49 14.07
CA GLU A 7 -21.76 -1.52 12.96
C GLU A 7 -20.38 -0.91 12.65
N PHE A 8 -19.52 -0.75 13.66
CA PHE A 8 -18.14 -0.31 13.47
C PHE A 8 -17.28 -1.38 12.78
N LEU A 9 -17.40 -2.64 13.21
CA LEU A 9 -16.67 -3.76 12.58
C LEU A 9 -17.15 -4.01 11.14
N LEU A 10 -18.46 -3.90 10.89
CA LEU A 10 -19.04 -4.09 9.55
C LEU A 10 -18.64 -3.00 8.54
N ARG A 11 -17.85 -1.98 8.94
CA ARG A 11 -17.32 -0.95 8.04
C ARG A 11 -16.25 -1.48 7.06
N GLY A 12 -16.04 -2.80 6.97
CA GLY A 12 -15.18 -3.49 5.99
C GLY A 12 -13.69 -3.26 6.21
N ASN A 13 -13.25 -2.02 6.04
CA ASN A 13 -11.87 -1.57 6.18
C ASN A 13 -11.22 -1.92 7.55
N VAL A 14 -12.02 -2.02 8.63
CA VAL A 14 -11.50 -2.35 9.97
C VAL A 14 -11.23 -3.85 10.12
N ILE A 15 -12.05 -4.71 9.49
CA ILE A 15 -11.88 -6.16 9.56
C ILE A 15 -10.62 -6.57 8.80
N ASP A 16 -10.42 -6.05 7.59
CA ASP A 16 -9.25 -6.37 6.77
C ASP A 16 -7.96 -5.90 7.45
N LEU A 17 -7.96 -4.70 8.05
CA LEU A 17 -6.84 -4.21 8.84
C LEU A 17 -6.58 -5.09 10.07
N ALA A 18 -7.62 -5.47 10.80
CA ALA A 18 -7.48 -6.32 11.98
C ALA A 18 -6.90 -7.70 11.62
N VAL A 19 -7.37 -8.30 10.53
CA VAL A 19 -6.85 -9.58 10.02
C VAL A 19 -5.39 -9.44 9.62
N ALA A 20 -5.02 -8.37 8.89
CA ALA A 20 -3.63 -8.12 8.49
C ALA A 20 -2.69 -8.00 9.70
N VAL A 21 -3.09 -7.28 10.74
CA VAL A 21 -2.29 -7.11 11.97
C VAL A 21 -2.12 -8.43 12.72
N VAL A 22 -3.21 -9.21 12.89
CA VAL A 22 -3.17 -10.48 13.61
C VAL A 22 -2.30 -11.52 12.88
N ILE A 23 -2.46 -11.63 11.56
CA ILE A 23 -1.64 -12.53 10.73
C ILE A 23 -0.18 -12.09 10.76
N GLY A 24 0.09 -10.79 10.65
CA GLY A 24 1.45 -10.24 10.73
C GLY A 24 2.14 -10.58 12.05
N ALA A 25 1.44 -10.42 13.18
CA ALA A 25 1.97 -10.75 14.50
C ALA A 25 2.22 -12.25 14.69
N ALA A 26 1.29 -13.10 14.26
CA ALA A 26 1.43 -14.55 14.33
C ALA A 26 2.61 -15.03 13.47
N PHE A 27 2.74 -14.51 12.26
CA PHE A 27 3.85 -14.82 11.37
C PHE A 27 5.19 -14.39 11.95
N ASN A 28 5.30 -13.15 12.44
CA ASN A 28 6.52 -12.67 13.09
C ASN A 28 6.96 -13.59 14.24
N SER A 29 6.00 -14.08 15.04
CA SER A 29 6.27 -15.03 16.12
C SER A 29 6.86 -16.35 15.59
N VAL A 30 6.39 -16.87 14.46
CA VAL A 30 6.96 -18.08 13.83
C VAL A 30 8.39 -17.84 13.37
N VAL A 31 8.65 -16.71 12.71
CA VAL A 31 10.00 -16.38 12.24
C VAL A 31 10.94 -16.18 13.41
N GLU A 32 10.53 -15.45 14.45
CA GLU A 32 11.32 -15.24 15.66
C GLU A 32 11.65 -16.57 16.35
N ARG A 33 10.71 -17.51 16.40
CA ARG A 33 10.97 -18.86 16.92
C ARG A 33 12.01 -19.62 16.10
N VAL A 34 11.97 -19.51 14.77
CA VAL A 34 12.96 -20.11 13.89
C VAL A 34 14.34 -19.49 14.13
N VAL A 35 14.44 -18.17 14.20
CA VAL A 35 15.72 -17.49 14.46
C VAL A 35 16.27 -17.86 15.83
N THR A 36 15.46 -17.75 16.88
CA THR A 36 15.89 -18.03 18.25
C THR A 36 16.24 -19.51 18.47
N SER A 37 15.56 -20.44 17.80
CA SER A 37 15.76 -21.88 18.03
C SER A 37 16.79 -22.52 17.11
N LEU A 38 17.01 -21.99 15.90
CA LEU A 38 17.95 -22.56 14.92
C LEU A 38 19.18 -21.69 14.71
N ILE A 39 19.00 -20.38 14.59
CA ILE A 39 20.09 -19.47 14.20
C ILE A 39 20.92 -19.06 15.42
N ASN A 40 20.27 -18.63 16.51
CA ASN A 40 21.00 -18.19 17.71
C ASN A 40 21.97 -19.26 18.25
N PRO A 41 21.63 -20.56 18.31
CA PRO A 41 22.57 -21.60 18.72
C PRO A 41 23.75 -21.78 17.77
N VAL A 42 23.54 -21.66 16.45
CA VAL A 42 24.61 -21.76 15.44
C VAL A 42 25.58 -20.60 15.59
N ILE A 43 25.06 -19.39 15.75
CA ILE A 43 25.90 -18.22 15.99
C ILE A 43 26.63 -18.35 17.34
N GLY A 44 25.93 -18.80 18.38
CA GLY A 44 26.53 -19.03 19.69
C GLY A 44 27.68 -20.04 19.67
N MET A 45 27.58 -21.09 18.85
CA MET A 45 28.65 -22.06 18.63
C MET A 45 29.88 -21.44 17.97
N VAL A 46 29.69 -20.58 16.96
CA VAL A 46 30.79 -19.94 16.22
C VAL A 46 31.52 -18.89 17.07
N PHE A 47 30.76 -18.10 17.85
CA PHE A 47 31.31 -17.02 18.69
C PHE A 47 31.61 -17.45 20.13
N ARG A 48 31.42 -18.74 20.46
CA ARG A 48 31.70 -19.31 21.78
C ARG A 48 30.94 -18.61 22.93
N ALA A 49 29.73 -18.14 22.64
CA ALA A 49 28.85 -17.41 23.54
C ALA A 49 27.44 -18.02 23.54
N ASP A 50 26.73 -18.02 24.67
CA ASP A 50 25.38 -18.59 24.74
C ASP A 50 24.36 -17.81 23.88
N SER A 51 24.66 -16.55 23.59
CA SER A 51 23.96 -15.70 22.62
C SER A 51 24.87 -14.58 22.13
N LEU A 52 24.47 -13.93 21.03
CA LEU A 52 25.13 -12.71 20.55
C LEU A 52 25.16 -11.61 21.63
N ASP A 53 24.19 -11.56 22.55
CA ASP A 53 24.20 -10.60 23.67
C ASP A 53 25.41 -10.75 24.60
N GLY A 54 26.02 -11.94 24.63
CA GLY A 54 27.23 -12.24 25.42
C GLY A 54 28.54 -12.03 24.69
N ALA A 55 28.53 -11.95 23.35
CA ALA A 55 29.74 -12.04 22.53
C ALA A 55 30.66 -10.79 22.58
N MET A 56 30.19 -9.67 23.14
CA MET A 56 30.99 -8.45 23.35
C MET A 56 30.35 -7.60 24.45
N ARG A 57 30.44 -8.04 25.70
CA ARG A 57 30.08 -7.21 26.86
C ARG A 57 31.30 -6.43 27.32
N VAL A 58 31.31 -5.12 27.09
CA VAL A 58 32.32 -4.22 27.68
C VAL A 58 31.70 -3.58 28.91
N ALA A 59 32.26 -3.85 30.08
CA ALA A 59 31.86 -3.19 31.32
C ALA A 59 32.39 -1.76 31.32
N LEU A 60 31.50 -0.77 31.49
CA LEU A 60 31.89 0.63 31.62
C LEU A 60 32.25 0.92 33.07
N PRO A 61 33.23 1.81 33.31
CA PRO A 61 33.45 2.35 34.64
C PRO A 61 32.20 3.16 35.04
N GLY A 62 31.40 2.61 35.96
CA GLY A 62 30.10 3.17 36.37
C GLY A 62 28.95 2.16 36.48
N GLY A 63 29.18 0.87 36.17
CA GLY A 63 28.20 -0.21 36.36
C GLY A 63 27.27 -0.47 35.17
N GLY A 64 27.45 0.24 34.05
CA GLY A 64 26.77 -0.06 32.78
C GLY A 64 27.51 -1.12 31.97
N THR A 65 26.77 -1.97 31.26
CA THR A 65 27.34 -2.93 30.30
C THR A 65 26.97 -2.52 28.88
N LEU A 66 27.95 -2.22 28.02
CA LEU A 66 27.72 -2.08 26.59
C LEU A 66 27.68 -3.48 25.97
N ALA A 67 26.49 -3.89 25.54
CA ALA A 67 26.25 -5.16 24.86
C ALA A 67 26.25 -4.95 23.33
N PHE A 68 27.42 -4.69 22.74
CA PHE A 68 27.56 -4.53 21.28
C PHE A 68 27.06 -5.75 20.51
N GLY A 69 27.24 -6.94 21.11
CA GLY A 69 26.75 -8.17 20.54
C GLY A 69 25.22 -8.26 20.48
N ALA A 70 24.49 -7.61 21.40
CA ALA A 70 23.02 -7.54 21.35
C ALA A 70 22.52 -6.75 20.13
N VAL A 71 23.18 -5.63 19.84
CA VAL A 71 22.86 -4.79 18.66
C VAL A 71 23.17 -5.57 17.38
N LEU A 72 24.32 -6.22 17.30
CA LEU A 72 24.68 -7.05 16.16
C LEU A 72 23.70 -8.22 15.98
N GLY A 73 23.24 -8.83 17.08
CA GLY A 73 22.21 -9.86 17.05
C GLY A 73 20.86 -9.37 16.58
N ALA A 74 20.43 -8.18 16.98
CA ALA A 74 19.22 -7.57 16.46
C ALA A 74 19.32 -7.34 14.95
N ILE A 75 20.48 -6.88 14.44
CA ILE A 75 20.71 -6.65 13.01
C ILE A 75 20.67 -7.98 12.24
N ILE A 76 21.33 -9.02 12.73
CA ILE A 76 21.34 -10.34 12.09
C ILE A 76 19.93 -10.95 12.09
N ASN A 77 19.21 -10.87 13.21
CA ASN A 77 17.83 -11.31 13.31
C ASN A 77 16.94 -10.59 12.29
N PHE A 78 17.03 -9.25 12.22
CA PHE A 78 16.29 -8.45 11.24
C PHE A 78 16.61 -8.87 9.79
N ALA A 79 17.88 -9.05 9.45
CA ALA A 79 18.29 -9.48 8.11
C ALA A 79 17.71 -10.86 7.75
N ILE A 80 17.66 -11.79 8.70
CA ILE A 80 17.10 -13.13 8.48
C ILE A 80 15.58 -13.08 8.33
N VAL A 81 14.88 -12.33 9.18
CA VAL A 81 13.43 -12.12 9.05
C VAL A 81 13.11 -11.55 7.67
N ALA A 82 13.83 -10.51 7.25
CA ALA A 82 13.68 -9.91 5.93
C ALA A 82 13.94 -10.91 4.80
N ALA A 83 14.99 -11.74 4.92
CA ALA A 83 15.30 -12.78 3.94
C ALA A 83 14.19 -13.84 3.85
N VAL A 84 13.66 -14.31 4.98
CA VAL A 84 12.57 -15.28 5.00
C VAL A 84 11.31 -14.69 4.37
N VAL A 85 10.94 -13.46 4.73
CA VAL A 85 9.79 -12.76 4.12
C VAL A 85 9.98 -12.61 2.62
N TYR A 86 11.17 -12.21 2.18
CA TYR A 86 11.48 -12.05 0.76
C TYR A 86 11.38 -13.37 0.00
N PHE A 87 12.02 -14.43 0.47
CA PHE A 87 12.04 -15.72 -0.22
C PHE A 87 10.69 -16.44 -0.20
N VAL A 88 9.91 -16.32 0.89
CA VAL A 88 8.63 -17.05 1.05
C VAL A 88 7.44 -16.30 0.45
N PHE A 89 7.45 -14.96 0.45
CA PHE A 89 6.32 -14.18 -0.06
C PHE A 89 6.68 -13.40 -1.32
N VAL A 90 7.75 -12.60 -1.28
CA VAL A 90 8.06 -11.67 -2.38
C VAL A 90 8.50 -12.42 -3.63
N LEU A 91 9.38 -13.42 -3.49
CA LEU A 91 9.92 -14.18 -4.61
C LEU A 91 8.85 -15.02 -5.34
N PRO A 92 8.01 -15.83 -4.66
CA PRO A 92 6.93 -16.53 -5.34
C PRO A 92 5.89 -15.55 -5.89
N MET A 93 5.55 -14.48 -5.19
CA MET A 93 4.59 -13.50 -5.71
C MET A 93 5.15 -12.78 -6.95
N ASN A 94 6.45 -12.48 -7.00
CA ASN A 94 7.12 -11.93 -8.18
C ASN A 94 7.28 -12.96 -9.32
N LYS A 95 7.34 -14.26 -8.99
CA LYS A 95 7.49 -15.35 -9.97
C LYS A 95 6.14 -15.86 -10.51
N LEU A 96 5.08 -15.74 -9.72
CA LEU A 96 3.69 -16.03 -10.08
C LEU A 96 2.95 -14.81 -10.62
N ARG A 97 3.54 -13.61 -10.56
CA ARG A 97 3.24 -12.52 -11.49
C ARG A 97 3.55 -12.99 -12.91
N ARG A 98 2.65 -13.81 -13.45
CA ARG A 98 2.32 -13.74 -14.88
C ARG A 98 2.06 -12.26 -15.17
N PRO A 99 2.45 -11.73 -16.34
CA PRO A 99 1.86 -10.48 -16.79
C PRO A 99 0.35 -10.70 -16.70
N GLU A 100 -0.29 -10.09 -15.71
CA GLU A 100 -1.74 -10.17 -15.55
C GLU A 100 -2.31 -9.67 -16.88
N PRO A 101 -3.20 -10.44 -17.55
CA PRO A 101 -4.20 -9.77 -18.36
C PRO A 101 -4.87 -8.80 -17.40
N GLU A 102 -4.84 -7.50 -17.72
CA GLU A 102 -5.44 -6.42 -16.94
C GLU A 102 -6.62 -6.96 -16.13
N GLU A 103 -6.45 -7.02 -14.80
CA GLU A 103 -7.60 -7.26 -13.93
C GLU A 103 -8.67 -6.28 -14.40
N PRO A 104 -9.91 -6.74 -14.71
CA PRO A 104 -10.92 -5.85 -15.23
C PRO A 104 -10.98 -4.66 -14.29
N PRO A 105 -10.82 -3.44 -14.80
CA PRO A 105 -10.54 -2.28 -13.99
C PRO A 105 -11.56 -2.26 -12.87
N VAL A 106 -11.04 -2.12 -11.64
CA VAL A 106 -11.86 -1.80 -10.46
C VAL A 106 -12.89 -0.81 -10.96
N ALA A 107 -14.19 -1.17 -10.86
CA ALA A 107 -15.26 -0.41 -11.50
C ALA A 107 -14.97 1.09 -11.31
N PRO A 108 -14.97 1.87 -12.41
CA PRO A 108 -14.37 3.20 -12.43
C PRO A 108 -14.83 3.97 -11.20
N THR A 109 -13.87 4.47 -10.45
CA THR A 109 -14.14 5.22 -9.24
C THR A 109 -15.08 6.37 -9.57
N GLU A 110 -15.92 6.79 -8.62
CA GLU A 110 -16.82 7.93 -8.85
C GLU A 110 -16.05 9.15 -9.38
N THR A 111 -14.80 9.33 -8.94
CA THR A 111 -13.89 10.36 -9.45
C THR A 111 -13.51 10.20 -10.92
N GLU A 112 -13.29 8.98 -11.40
CA GLU A 112 -13.00 8.69 -12.81
C GLU A 112 -14.25 8.92 -13.67
N LEU A 113 -15.41 8.44 -13.21
CA LEU A 113 -16.69 8.68 -13.89
C LEU A 113 -17.03 10.17 -13.96
N LEU A 114 -16.82 10.93 -12.89
CA LEU A 114 -17.03 12.38 -12.88
C LEU A 114 -16.04 13.12 -13.79
N THR A 115 -14.81 12.62 -13.92
CA THR A 115 -13.81 13.16 -14.86
C THR A 115 -14.25 12.92 -16.30
N GLU A 116 -14.69 11.69 -16.62
CA GLU A 116 -15.18 11.33 -17.94
C GLU A 116 -16.44 12.13 -18.31
N ILE A 117 -17.40 12.27 -17.38
CA ILE A 117 -18.60 13.11 -17.56
C ILE A 117 -18.23 14.57 -17.81
N ARG A 118 -17.29 15.14 -17.04
CA ARG A 118 -16.83 16.52 -17.24
C ARG A 118 -16.22 16.71 -18.63
N ASP A 119 -15.40 15.76 -19.06
CA ASP A 119 -14.70 15.84 -20.33
C ASP A 119 -15.68 15.67 -21.50
N LEU A 120 -16.68 14.79 -21.37
CA LEU A 120 -17.79 14.65 -22.33
C LEU A 120 -18.68 15.90 -22.40
N LEU A 121 -19.01 16.53 -21.27
CA LEU A 121 -19.77 17.78 -21.22
C LEU A 121 -18.99 18.96 -21.83
N ARG A 122 -17.67 19.03 -21.59
CA ARG A 122 -16.81 20.03 -22.22
C ARG A 122 -16.73 19.84 -23.73
N ALA A 123 -16.66 18.59 -24.19
CA ALA A 123 -16.68 18.26 -25.62
C ALA A 123 -18.04 18.57 -26.28
N GLN A 124 -19.16 18.50 -25.54
CA GLN A 124 -20.48 18.94 -26.03
C GLN A 124 -20.62 20.46 -26.03
N GLY A 125 -20.24 21.14 -24.94
CA GLY A 125 -20.31 22.60 -24.83
C GLY A 125 -19.42 23.35 -25.82
N GLY A 126 -18.44 22.68 -26.44
CA GLY A 126 -17.69 23.20 -27.58
C GLY A 126 -18.41 23.07 -28.93
N ARG A 127 -19.32 22.09 -29.11
CA ARG A 127 -20.04 21.89 -30.38
C ARG A 127 -21.21 22.85 -30.57
N ASP A 128 -21.81 23.35 -29.49
CA ASP A 128 -22.93 24.30 -29.58
C ASP A 128 -22.48 25.73 -29.98
N VAL A 129 -21.18 26.03 -29.92
CA VAL A 129 -20.63 27.35 -30.32
C VAL A 129 -20.44 27.43 -31.84
N ASP A 130 -20.19 26.31 -32.52
CA ASP A 130 -19.94 26.27 -33.97
C ASP A 130 -21.22 26.11 -34.82
N ALA A 131 -22.38 25.89 -34.19
CA ALA A 131 -23.63 25.60 -34.87
C ALA A 131 -24.57 26.82 -35.05
N VAL A 132 -24.12 28.05 -34.79
CA VAL A 132 -24.89 29.26 -35.12
C VAL A 132 -24.69 29.57 -36.60
N PRO A 133 -25.66 29.31 -37.50
CA PRO A 133 -25.53 29.72 -38.89
C PRO A 133 -25.72 31.23 -38.94
N ALA A 134 -24.73 31.94 -39.48
CA ALA A 134 -24.85 33.33 -39.88
C ALA A 134 -25.91 33.45 -40.99
N ALA A 135 -27.16 33.61 -40.60
CA ALA A 135 -28.27 33.81 -41.52
C ALA A 135 -28.26 35.26 -42.02
N GLY A 136 -27.71 35.42 -43.23
CA GLY A 136 -28.29 36.20 -44.32
C GLY A 136 -28.44 37.71 -44.09
N GLU A 137 -27.45 38.46 -44.56
CA GLU A 137 -27.67 39.78 -45.12
C GLU A 137 -28.60 39.64 -46.35
N GLU A 138 -29.90 39.90 -46.19
CA GLU A 138 -30.78 40.19 -47.32
C GLU A 138 -31.41 41.57 -47.16
N SER A 139 -30.95 42.45 -48.04
CA SER A 139 -31.43 43.77 -48.41
C SER A 139 -32.96 43.85 -48.56
N GLY A 140 -33.61 44.59 -47.66
CA GLY A 140 -35.01 45.00 -47.79
C GLY A 140 -35.12 46.40 -48.39
N GLU A 141 -35.46 46.47 -49.67
CA GLU A 141 -35.88 47.69 -50.38
C GLU A 141 -37.31 48.11 -49.97
N PRO A 142 -37.63 49.40 -49.73
CA PRO A 142 -38.95 49.80 -49.23
C PRO A 142 -39.89 50.29 -50.35
N PRO A 143 -41.20 49.98 -50.25
CA PRO A 143 -42.22 50.94 -50.68
C PRO A 143 -43.36 51.04 -49.66
N GLN A 144 -43.57 52.24 -49.10
CA GLN A 144 -44.56 53.25 -49.50
C GLN A 144 -46.03 52.96 -49.11
N HIS A 145 -46.50 53.80 -48.18
CA HIS A 145 -47.84 54.38 -48.02
C HIS A 145 -49.03 53.76 -48.79
N ARG A 146 -50.11 53.42 -48.05
CA ARG A 146 -51.42 54.07 -48.26
C ARG A 146 -52.41 53.83 -47.11
N HIS A 147 -52.95 54.97 -46.66
CA HIS A 147 -54.26 55.29 -46.06
C HIS A 147 -55.17 54.16 -45.57
#